data_AF-A0A2Z2MJ64-F1
#
_entry.id   AF-A0A2Z2MJ64-F1
#
_cell.length_a   1.000
_cell.length_b   1.000
_cell.length_c   1.000
_cell.angle_alpha   90.00
_cell.angle_beta   90.00
_cell.angle_gamma   90.00
#
_symmetry.space_group_name_H-M   'P 1'
#
loop_
_entity.id
_entity.type
_entity.pdbx_description
1 polymer ?
#
loop_
_entity_poly.entity_id
_entity_poly.type
_entity_poly.pdbx_seq_one_letter_code
_entity_poly.pdbx_strand_id
1 'polypeptide(L)'
;MEEKELAEALKAVEEELNLAKRVYLAFPFLFWAAVLPLLYLLTLILNSYAGISWDWASSILSILVVAWFIVENERVFKKVEAIERVLGMKREKKKAYLVAQISAWIISALVASLAYTSEGEWMLAFVGLALLLMAAVDFVFVKRAEWEVLLGGLIILSSISLVGKLPLPRLALAVMVISMAFAFVAFLYIRKAMRE
;
A
#
# COMPACT_ATOMS: atom_id res chain seq x y z
N MET A 1 20.90 -33.09 -24.22
CA MET A 1 20.42 -33.52 -22.89
C MET A 1 20.69 -32.41 -21.90
N GLU A 2 21.93 -31.88 -21.88
CA GLU A 2 22.33 -30.68 -21.10
C GLU A 2 21.51 -29.41 -21.39
N GLU A 3 21.11 -29.14 -22.64
CA GLU A 3 20.30 -27.94 -22.96
C GLU A 3 18.90 -27.94 -22.32
N LYS A 4 18.29 -29.12 -22.13
CA LYS A 4 16.97 -29.22 -21.48
C LYS A 4 17.07 -29.02 -19.98
N GLU A 5 18.08 -29.61 -19.34
CA GLU A 5 18.35 -29.42 -17.92
C GLU A 5 18.73 -27.97 -17.59
N LEU A 6 19.52 -27.32 -18.46
CA LEU A 6 19.86 -25.90 -18.33
C LEU A 6 18.64 -25.00 -18.50
N ALA A 7 17.76 -25.32 -19.47
CA ALA A 7 16.52 -24.57 -19.68
C ALA A 7 15.54 -24.73 -18.50
N GLU A 8 15.42 -25.93 -17.94
CA GLU A 8 14.61 -26.19 -16.74
C GLU A 8 15.16 -25.46 -15.50
N ALA A 9 16.49 -25.47 -15.32
CA ALA A 9 17.14 -24.74 -14.22
C ALA A 9 16.96 -23.22 -14.36
N LEU A 10 17.11 -22.66 -15.57
CA LEU A 10 16.89 -21.24 -15.84
C LEU A 10 15.43 -20.84 -15.58
N LYS A 11 14.48 -21.69 -15.97
CA LYS A 11 13.05 -21.46 -15.74
C LYS A 11 12.73 -21.44 -14.24
N ALA A 12 13.28 -22.38 -13.47
CA ALA A 12 13.10 -22.40 -12.02
C ALA A 12 13.66 -21.11 -11.35
N VAL A 13 14.83 -20.63 -11.80
CA VAL A 13 15.40 -19.38 -11.30
C VAL A 13 14.54 -18.17 -11.68
N GLU A 14 13.99 -18.14 -12.90
CA GLU A 14 13.07 -17.08 -13.34
C GLU A 14 11.79 -17.05 -12.49
N GLU A 15 11.21 -18.22 -12.20
CA GLU A 15 10.03 -18.36 -11.32
C GLU A 15 10.34 -17.85 -9.90
N GLU A 16 11.47 -18.25 -9.31
CA GLU A 16 11.89 -17.76 -7.98
C GLU A 16 12.13 -16.24 -7.95
N LEU A 17 12.77 -15.69 -8.98
CA LEU A 17 13.01 -14.25 -9.10
C LEU A 17 11.70 -13.48 -9.25
N ASN A 18 10.75 -13.99 -10.04
CA ASN A 18 9.42 -13.40 -10.17
C ASN A 18 8.62 -13.46 -8.86
N LEU A 19 8.75 -14.55 -8.10
CA LEU A 19 8.16 -14.67 -6.77
C LEU A 19 8.75 -13.65 -5.80
N ALA A 20 10.08 -13.55 -5.73
CA ALA A 20 10.77 -12.57 -4.90
C ALA A 20 10.35 -11.13 -5.26
N LYS A 21 10.25 -10.82 -6.56
CA LYS A 21 9.78 -9.53 -7.05
C LYS A 21 8.38 -9.20 -6.53
N ARG A 22 7.44 -10.14 -6.61
CA ARG A 22 6.06 -9.93 -6.12
C ARG A 22 5.99 -9.75 -4.62
N VAL A 23 6.80 -10.49 -3.85
CA VAL A 23 6.92 -10.30 -2.39
C VAL A 23 7.44 -8.89 -2.07
N TYR A 24 8.45 -8.42 -2.78
CA TYR A 24 8.93 -7.04 -2.61
C TYR A 24 7.89 -5.99 -3.02
N LEU A 25 7.09 -6.24 -4.06
CA LEU A 25 5.98 -5.35 -4.44
C LEU A 25 4.83 -5.36 -3.42
N ALA A 26 4.65 -6.44 -2.64
CA ALA A 26 3.67 -6.52 -1.56
C ALA A 26 4.11 -5.76 -0.30
N PHE A 27 5.40 -5.44 -0.16
CA PHE A 27 5.97 -4.80 1.03
C PHE A 27 5.24 -3.52 1.46
N PRO A 28 4.92 -2.55 0.58
CA PRO A 28 4.25 -1.32 1.01
C PRO A 28 2.91 -1.61 1.71
N PHE A 29 2.15 -2.58 1.21
CA PHE A 29 0.88 -2.97 1.81
C PHE A 29 1.07 -3.64 3.17
N LEU A 30 2.05 -4.55 3.30
CA LEU A 30 2.38 -5.18 4.59
C LEU A 30 2.86 -4.15 5.61
N PHE A 31 3.73 -3.22 5.19
CA PHE A 31 4.24 -2.16 6.04
C PHE A 31 3.10 -1.33 6.64
N TRP A 32 2.23 -0.80 5.78
CA TRP A 32 1.13 0.04 6.23
C TRP A 32 0.05 -0.74 6.98
N ALA A 33 -0.18 -2.02 6.66
CA ALA A 33 -1.09 -2.89 7.42
C ALA A 33 -0.61 -3.11 8.88
N ALA A 34 0.69 -3.17 9.11
CA ALA A 34 1.26 -3.33 10.44
C ALA A 34 1.40 -1.99 11.19
N VAL A 35 1.80 -0.93 10.48
CA VAL A 35 2.17 0.34 11.09
C VAL A 35 0.96 1.20 11.44
N LEU A 36 -0.13 1.19 10.66
CA LEU A 36 -1.31 1.99 10.97
C LEU A 36 -1.94 1.63 12.34
N PRO A 37 -2.16 0.35 12.68
CA PRO A 37 -2.65 -0.02 14.01
C PRO A 37 -1.65 0.35 15.11
N LEU A 38 -0.36 0.14 14.86
CA LEU A 38 0.69 0.46 15.83
C LEU A 38 0.75 1.96 16.13
N LEU A 39 0.66 2.81 15.10
CA LEU A 39 0.64 4.25 15.23
C LEU A 39 -0.58 4.70 16.05
N TYR A 40 -1.77 4.15 15.76
CA TYR A 40 -2.97 4.43 16.53
C TYR A 40 -2.81 4.04 18.01
N LEU A 41 -2.32 2.83 18.28
CA LEU A 41 -2.12 2.33 19.64
C LEU A 41 -1.06 3.14 20.41
N LEU A 42 0.06 3.48 19.79
CA LEU A 42 1.09 4.30 20.41
C LEU A 42 0.59 5.72 20.71
N THR A 43 -0.17 6.32 19.78
CA THR A 43 -0.80 7.62 20.01
C THR A 43 -1.75 7.56 21.20
N LEU A 44 -2.57 6.50 21.29
CA LEU A 44 -3.48 6.26 22.40
C LEU A 44 -2.75 6.08 23.74
N ILE A 45 -1.66 5.33 23.76
CA ILE A 45 -0.85 5.10 24.97
C ILE A 45 -0.20 6.41 25.42
N LEU A 46 0.43 7.16 24.50
CA LEU A 46 1.09 8.42 24.83
C LEU A 46 0.09 9.48 25.35
N ASN A 47 -1.10 9.53 24.75
CA ASN A 47 -2.16 10.41 25.22
C ASN A 47 -2.68 10.00 26.61
N SER A 48 -2.95 8.70 26.82
CA SER A 48 -3.57 8.21 28.05
C SER A 48 -2.61 8.17 29.25
N TYR A 49 -1.33 7.91 29.01
CA TYR A 49 -0.35 7.65 30.09
C TYR A 49 0.71 8.73 30.24
N ALA A 50 1.08 9.42 29.16
CA ALA A 50 2.09 10.49 29.20
C ALA A 50 1.46 11.90 29.12
N GLY A 51 0.14 12.00 28.95
CA GLY A 51 -0.57 13.28 28.84
C GLY A 51 -0.22 14.09 27.57
N ILE A 52 0.38 13.44 26.58
CA ILE A 52 0.77 14.08 25.31
C ILE A 52 -0.47 14.20 24.43
N SER A 53 -0.77 15.39 23.92
CA SER A 53 -1.97 15.59 23.09
C SER A 53 -1.98 14.67 21.86
N TRP A 54 -3.18 14.20 21.50
CA TRP A 54 -3.38 13.30 20.36
C TRP A 54 -2.82 13.89 19.07
N ASP A 55 -3.08 15.17 18.80
CA ASP A 55 -2.62 15.86 17.59
C ASP A 55 -1.11 15.88 17.47
N TRP A 56 -0.41 16.12 18.58
CA TRP A 56 1.04 16.21 18.59
C TRP A 56 1.68 14.82 18.48
N ALA A 57 1.19 13.84 19.24
CA ALA A 57 1.65 12.46 19.18
C ALA A 57 1.44 11.86 17.79
N SER A 58 0.24 11.99 17.22
CA SER A 58 -0.07 11.47 15.89
C SER A 58 0.75 12.16 14.79
N SER A 59 0.96 13.47 14.86
CA SER A 59 1.77 14.21 13.88
C SER A 59 3.22 13.75 13.87
N ILE A 60 3.86 13.69 15.03
CA ILE A 60 5.28 13.30 15.13
C ILE A 60 5.47 11.84 14.73
N LEU A 61 4.62 10.94 15.23
CA LEU A 61 4.68 9.51 14.87
C LEU A 61 4.46 9.31 13.37
N SER A 62 3.54 10.05 12.76
CA SER A 62 3.30 9.99 11.31
C SER A 62 4.52 10.44 10.51
N ILE A 63 5.18 11.53 10.91
CA ILE A 63 6.42 12.00 10.26
C ILE A 63 7.51 10.93 10.34
N LEU A 64 7.72 10.35 11.53
CA LEU A 64 8.72 9.30 11.74
C LEU A 64 8.43 8.06 10.91
N VAL A 65 7.16 7.64 10.86
CA VAL A 65 6.70 6.49 10.07
C VAL A 65 6.89 6.74 8.58
N VAL A 66 6.55 7.92 8.07
CA VAL A 66 6.74 8.25 6.65
C VAL A 66 8.24 8.29 6.32
N ALA A 67 9.07 8.87 7.18
CA ALA A 67 10.52 8.86 6.99
C ALA A 67 11.06 7.42 6.95
N TRP A 68 10.62 6.56 7.88
CA TRP A 68 10.99 5.16 7.90
C TRP A 68 10.52 4.41 6.64
N PHE A 69 9.29 4.65 6.22
CA PHE A 69 8.73 4.08 4.99
C PHE A 69 9.56 4.46 3.77
N ILE A 70 9.97 5.72 3.63
CA ILE A 70 10.79 6.18 2.50
C ILE A 70 12.11 5.39 2.46
N VAL A 71 12.79 5.26 3.60
CA VAL A 71 14.06 4.53 3.70
C VAL A 71 13.90 3.05 3.34
N GLU A 72 12.88 2.38 3.89
CA GLU A 72 12.66 0.95 3.60
C GLU A 72 12.15 0.72 2.17
N ASN A 73 11.27 1.58 1.68
CA ASN A 73 10.76 1.50 0.32
C ASN A 73 11.87 1.72 -0.71
N GLU A 74 12.85 2.59 -0.44
CA GLU A 74 14.03 2.75 -1.30
C GLU A 74 14.88 1.47 -1.33
N ARG A 75 15.10 0.82 -0.18
CA ARG A 75 15.82 -0.47 -0.10
C ARG A 75 15.11 -1.56 -0.89
N VAL A 76 13.79 -1.65 -0.74
CA VAL A 76 12.95 -2.61 -1.47
C VAL A 76 12.96 -2.32 -2.96
N PHE A 77 12.84 -1.05 -3.36
CA PHE A 77 12.89 -0.66 -4.77
C PHE A 77 14.22 -1.03 -5.42
N LYS A 78 15.35 -0.81 -4.74
CA LYS A 78 16.68 -1.23 -5.21
C LYS A 78 16.76 -2.74 -5.45
N LYS A 79 16.13 -3.55 -4.60
CA LYS A 79 16.07 -5.02 -4.77
C LYS A 79 15.19 -5.41 -5.96
N VAL A 80 14.03 -4.79 -6.13
CA VAL A 80 13.17 -5.02 -7.30
C VAL A 80 13.91 -4.66 -8.59
N GLU A 81 14.62 -3.52 -8.61
CA GLU A 81 15.39 -3.11 -9.77
C GLU A 81 16.54 -4.08 -10.08
N ALA A 82 17.23 -4.60 -9.07
CA ALA A 82 18.25 -5.63 -9.26
C ALA A 82 17.65 -6.91 -9.89
N ILE A 83 16.50 -7.37 -9.40
CA ILE A 83 15.79 -8.53 -9.98
C ILE A 83 15.37 -8.23 -11.44
N GLU A 84 14.82 -7.06 -11.71
CA GLU A 84 14.40 -6.67 -13.07
C GLU A 84 15.58 -6.61 -14.04
N ARG A 85 16.76 -6.15 -13.60
CA ARG A 85 17.98 -6.17 -14.42
C ARG A 85 18.42 -7.59 -14.75
N VAL A 86 18.39 -8.52 -13.78
CA VAL A 86 18.75 -9.93 -14.01
C VAL A 86 17.78 -10.57 -15.02
N LEU A 87 16.50 -10.22 -14.96
CA LEU A 87 15.48 -10.69 -15.89
C LEU A 87 15.46 -9.92 -17.23
N GLY A 88 16.41 -9.00 -17.48
CA GLY A 88 16.48 -8.22 -18.72
C GLY A 88 15.35 -7.20 -18.91
N MET A 89 14.54 -6.93 -17.89
CA MET A 89 13.46 -5.95 -17.93
C MET A 89 14.00 -4.53 -17.77
N LYS A 90 13.70 -3.64 -18.72
CA LYS A 90 13.95 -2.19 -18.58
C LYS A 90 12.68 -1.47 -18.11
N ARG A 91 12.72 -0.88 -16.91
CA ARG A 91 11.71 0.07 -16.45
C ARG A 91 12.06 1.47 -16.92
N GLU A 92 11.37 1.97 -17.95
CA GLU A 92 11.39 3.41 -18.25
C GLU A 92 10.59 4.16 -17.18
N LYS A 93 11.28 4.89 -16.30
CA LYS A 93 10.62 5.84 -15.39
C LYS A 93 10.13 7.06 -16.19
N LYS A 94 8.91 6.99 -16.72
CA LYS A 94 8.26 8.14 -17.36
C LYS A 94 7.95 9.19 -16.29
N LYS A 95 8.50 10.41 -16.42
CA LYS A 95 8.19 11.53 -15.50
C LYS A 95 6.67 11.75 -15.33
N ALA A 96 5.91 11.60 -16.42
CA ALA A 96 4.46 11.71 -16.41
C ALA A 96 3.76 10.69 -15.49
N TYR A 97 4.30 9.46 -15.37
CA TYR A 97 3.78 8.45 -14.46
C TYR A 97 3.93 8.87 -13.00
N LEU A 98 5.10 9.40 -12.63
CA LEU A 98 5.36 9.89 -11.28
C LEU A 98 4.47 11.10 -10.93
N VAL A 99 4.30 12.02 -11.88
CA VAL A 99 3.38 13.16 -11.71
C VAL A 99 1.94 12.69 -11.52
N ALA A 100 1.50 11.69 -12.30
CA ALA A 100 0.15 11.13 -12.18
C ALA A 100 -0.08 10.47 -10.81
N GLN A 101 0.90 9.71 -10.30
CA GLN A 101 0.83 9.11 -8.96
C GLN A 101 0.73 10.18 -7.87
N ILE A 102 1.57 11.22 -7.89
CA ILE A 102 1.49 12.32 -6.91
C ILE A 102 0.13 13.02 -7.00
N SER A 103 -0.35 13.28 -8.22
CA SER A 103 -1.64 13.93 -8.45
C SER A 103 -2.80 13.11 -7.90
N ALA A 104 -2.74 11.77 -8.02
CA ALA A 104 -3.76 10.87 -7.47
C ALA A 104 -3.91 11.03 -5.95
N TRP A 105 -2.80 11.14 -5.21
CA TRP A 105 -2.83 11.39 -3.77
C TRP A 105 -3.42 12.76 -3.41
N ILE A 106 -3.00 13.81 -4.12
CA ILE A 106 -3.50 15.18 -3.88
C ILE A 106 -5.00 15.26 -4.15
N ILE A 107 -5.47 14.71 -5.28
CA ILE A 107 -6.89 14.70 -5.64
C ILE A 107 -7.70 13.92 -4.61
N SER A 108 -7.20 12.76 -4.16
CA SER A 108 -7.89 11.95 -3.14
C SER A 108 -8.03 12.71 -1.83
N ALA A 109 -6.98 13.40 -1.39
CA ALA A 109 -7.02 14.21 -0.16
C ALA A 109 -8.02 15.36 -0.27
N LEU A 110 -8.03 16.03 -1.43
CA LEU A 110 -8.96 17.14 -1.69
C LEU A 110 -10.41 16.66 -1.70
N VAL A 111 -10.71 15.57 -2.42
CA VAL A 111 -12.07 15.00 -2.49
C VAL A 111 -12.53 14.53 -1.11
N ALA A 112 -11.67 13.84 -0.35
CA ALA A 112 -11.99 13.41 1.00
C ALA A 112 -12.31 14.58 1.92
N SER A 113 -11.54 15.67 1.83
CA SER A 113 -11.72 16.88 2.64
C SER A 113 -13.00 17.65 2.31
N LEU A 114 -13.44 17.59 1.05
CA LEU A 114 -14.70 18.20 0.62
C LEU A 114 -15.93 17.36 1.02
N ALA A 115 -15.79 16.04 1.06
CA ALA A 115 -16.90 15.12 1.28
C ALA A 115 -17.12 14.76 2.75
N TYR A 116 -16.08 14.74 3.58
CA TYR A 116 -16.14 14.22 4.95
C TYR A 116 -15.39 15.11 5.94
N THR A 117 -16.04 15.39 7.07
CA THR A 117 -15.46 16.13 8.20
C THR A 117 -15.07 15.23 9.37
N SER A 118 -15.57 14.00 9.40
CA SER A 118 -15.24 12.99 10.41
C SER A 118 -13.92 12.29 10.06
N GLU A 119 -12.94 12.33 10.96
CA GLU A 119 -11.57 11.80 10.73
C GLU A 119 -11.56 10.36 10.17
N GLY A 120 -12.38 9.47 10.72
CA GLY A 120 -12.45 8.08 10.25
C GLY A 120 -13.04 7.92 8.85
N GLU A 121 -14.07 8.71 8.51
CA GLU A 121 -14.70 8.67 7.18
C GLU A 121 -13.80 9.33 6.14
N TRP A 122 -13.17 10.45 6.52
CA TRP A 122 -12.17 11.14 5.72
C TRP A 122 -11.00 10.22 5.39
N MET A 123 -10.45 9.51 6.39
CA MET A 123 -9.32 8.59 6.21
C MET A 123 -9.67 7.44 5.26
N LEU A 124 -10.86 6.84 5.40
CA LEU A 124 -11.33 5.81 4.49
C LEU A 124 -11.50 6.35 3.05
N ALA A 125 -12.14 7.51 2.90
CA ALA A 125 -12.34 8.13 1.59
C ALA A 125 -11.00 8.44 0.92
N PHE A 126 -10.08 9.06 1.66
CA PHE A 126 -8.76 9.42 1.17
C PHE A 126 -7.98 8.20 0.69
N VAL A 127 -7.80 7.18 1.55
CA VAL A 127 -7.01 6.00 1.22
C VAL A 127 -7.69 5.16 0.14
N GLY A 128 -9.00 4.98 0.24
CA GLY A 128 -9.77 4.20 -0.74
C GLY A 128 -9.71 4.82 -2.14
N LEU A 129 -9.91 6.13 -2.26
CA LEU A 129 -9.80 6.84 -3.53
C LEU A 129 -8.36 6.83 -4.06
N ALA A 130 -7.36 7.00 -3.19
CA ALA A 130 -5.96 6.97 -3.59
C ALA A 130 -5.60 5.63 -4.23
N LEU A 131 -6.01 4.50 -3.63
CA LEU A 131 -5.76 3.18 -4.22
C LEU A 131 -6.45 3.01 -5.58
N LEU A 132 -7.71 3.44 -5.72
CA LEU A 132 -8.42 3.34 -6.99
C LEU A 132 -7.77 4.18 -8.09
N LEU A 133 -7.38 5.42 -7.77
CA LEU A 133 -6.71 6.30 -8.71
C LEU A 133 -5.32 5.79 -9.07
N MET A 134 -4.56 5.26 -8.11
CA MET A 134 -3.26 4.65 -8.37
C MET A 134 -3.37 3.47 -9.33
N ALA A 135 -4.34 2.57 -9.11
CA ALA A 135 -4.58 1.47 -10.04
C ALA A 135 -5.03 1.95 -11.43
N ALA A 136 -5.80 3.05 -11.51
CA ALA A 136 -6.14 3.67 -12.79
C ALA A 136 -4.92 4.28 -13.50
N VAL A 137 -4.02 4.93 -12.76
CA VAL A 137 -2.73 5.41 -13.29
C VAL A 137 -1.91 4.24 -13.83
N ASP A 138 -1.80 3.15 -13.07
CA ASP A 138 -1.05 1.97 -13.51
C ASP A 138 -1.66 1.33 -14.77
N PHE A 139 -2.99 1.28 -14.84
CA PHE A 139 -3.69 0.84 -16.04
C PHE A 139 -3.39 1.72 -17.26
N VAL A 140 -3.41 3.04 -17.12
CA VAL A 140 -3.18 3.98 -18.23
C VAL A 140 -1.72 3.95 -18.71
N PHE A 141 -0.75 3.95 -17.79
CA PHE A 141 0.67 4.11 -18.13
C PHE A 141 1.41 2.79 -18.34
N VAL A 142 1.02 1.73 -17.63
CA VAL A 142 1.71 0.43 -17.63
C VAL A 142 0.86 -0.63 -18.37
N LYS A 143 -0.40 -0.33 -18.69
CA LYS A 143 -1.37 -1.28 -19.28
C LYS A 143 -1.52 -2.55 -18.44
N ARG A 144 -1.28 -2.45 -17.13
CA ARG A 144 -1.47 -3.53 -16.16
C ARG A 144 -2.55 -3.10 -15.18
N ALA A 145 -3.62 -3.89 -15.11
CA ALA A 145 -4.64 -3.72 -14.09
C ALA A 145 -4.17 -4.44 -12.82
N GLU A 146 -3.80 -3.67 -11.80
CA GLU A 146 -3.54 -4.20 -10.45
C GLU A 146 -4.89 -4.39 -9.73
N TRP A 147 -5.61 -5.43 -10.14
CA TRP A 147 -6.94 -5.77 -9.62
C TRP A 147 -6.95 -5.95 -8.11
N GLU A 148 -5.86 -6.42 -7.55
CA GLU A 148 -5.63 -6.56 -6.12
C GLU A 148 -5.79 -5.19 -5.43
N VAL A 149 -5.14 -4.15 -5.96
CA VAL A 149 -5.19 -2.77 -5.45
C VAL A 149 -6.57 -2.16 -5.62
N LEU A 150 -7.22 -2.39 -6.77
CA LEU A 150 -8.61 -1.97 -7.01
C LEU A 150 -9.57 -2.55 -5.97
N LEU A 151 -9.47 -3.86 -5.70
CA LEU A 151 -10.29 -4.53 -4.69
C LEU A 151 -10.04 -3.94 -3.30
N GLY A 152 -8.78 -3.68 -2.93
CA GLY A 152 -8.43 -3.02 -1.68
C GLY A 152 -9.11 -1.65 -1.54
N GLY A 153 -9.05 -0.82 -2.60
CA GLY A 153 -9.71 0.48 -2.64
C GLY A 153 -11.23 0.39 -2.50
N LEU A 154 -11.88 -0.55 -3.20
CA LEU A 154 -13.33 -0.78 -3.13
C LEU A 154 -13.78 -1.24 -1.73
N ILE A 155 -13.05 -2.16 -1.10
CA ILE A 155 -13.34 -2.62 0.27
C ILE A 155 -13.31 -1.42 1.23
N ILE A 156 -12.29 -0.57 1.13
CA ILE A 156 -12.14 0.60 1.99
C ILE A 156 -13.30 1.59 1.79
N LEU A 157 -13.63 1.95 0.54
CA LEU A 157 -14.71 2.91 0.27
C LEU A 157 -16.09 2.40 0.67
N SER A 158 -16.39 1.12 0.39
CA SER A 158 -17.67 0.52 0.77
C SER A 158 -17.89 0.52 2.30
N SER A 159 -16.79 0.51 3.06
CA SER A 159 -16.79 0.48 4.52
C SER A 159 -17.09 1.84 5.18
N ILE A 160 -17.10 2.95 4.41
CA ILE A 160 -17.45 4.29 4.93
C ILE A 160 -18.83 4.26 5.59
N SER A 161 -19.80 3.57 4.97
CA SER A 161 -21.16 3.46 5.46
C SER A 161 -21.31 2.72 6.81
N LEU A 162 -20.27 1.98 7.22
CA LEU A 162 -20.25 1.18 8.45
C LEU A 162 -19.61 1.93 9.63
N VAL A 163 -18.69 2.88 9.35
CA VAL A 163 -17.93 3.61 10.39
C VAL A 163 -18.83 4.43 11.33
N GLY A 164 -19.95 4.95 10.83
CA GLY A 164 -20.91 5.69 11.64
C GLY A 164 -21.92 4.83 12.42
N LYS A 165 -21.97 3.51 12.18
CA LYS A 165 -23.04 2.63 12.68
C LYS A 165 -22.61 1.70 13.83
N LEU A 166 -21.32 1.51 14.01
CA LEU A 166 -20.77 0.60 15.01
C LEU A 166 -20.40 1.37 16.30
N PRO A 167 -20.51 0.73 17.49
CA PRO A 167 -20.23 1.36 18.78
C PRO A 167 -18.72 1.43 19.08
N LEU A 168 -17.90 1.70 18.08
CA LEU A 168 -16.44 1.80 18.18
C LEU A 168 -15.99 3.20 17.74
N PRO A 169 -14.83 3.70 18.23
CA PRO A 169 -14.27 4.95 17.75
C PRO A 169 -14.08 4.91 16.24
N ARG A 170 -14.59 5.92 15.54
CA ARG A 170 -14.59 5.97 14.06
C ARG A 170 -13.20 5.81 13.46
N LEU A 171 -12.21 6.43 14.09
CA LEU A 171 -10.81 6.35 13.69
C LEU A 171 -10.24 4.93 13.87
N ALA A 172 -10.57 4.25 14.97
CA ALA A 172 -10.14 2.87 15.21
C ALA A 172 -10.70 1.91 14.15
N LEU A 173 -11.98 2.08 13.78
CA LEU A 173 -12.61 1.32 12.70
C LEU A 173 -11.93 1.59 11.35
N ALA A 174 -11.64 2.86 11.04
CA ALA A 174 -10.96 3.22 9.80
C ALA A 174 -9.57 2.57 9.70
N VAL A 175 -8.77 2.66 10.77
CA VAL A 175 -7.45 2.02 10.88
C VAL A 175 -7.56 0.51 10.68
N MET A 176 -8.52 -0.15 11.33
CA MET A 176 -8.74 -1.59 11.19
C MET A 176 -9.09 -1.99 9.76
N VAL A 177 -10.05 -1.30 9.13
CA VAL A 177 -10.49 -1.58 7.75
C VAL A 177 -9.35 -1.39 6.76
N ILE A 178 -8.61 -0.29 6.84
CA ILE A 178 -7.49 -0.01 5.94
C ILE A 178 -6.40 -1.08 6.12
N SER A 179 -6.06 -1.41 7.36
CA SER A 179 -5.03 -2.40 7.65
C SER A 179 -5.41 -3.78 7.13
N MET A 180 -6.67 -4.18 7.29
CA MET A 180 -7.19 -5.44 6.77
C MET A 180 -7.21 -5.46 5.24
N ALA A 181 -7.64 -4.37 4.61
CA ALA A 181 -7.62 -4.24 3.15
C ALA A 181 -6.19 -4.34 2.62
N PHE A 182 -5.22 -3.68 3.25
CA PHE A 182 -3.82 -3.75 2.84
C PHE A 182 -3.21 -5.13 3.06
N ALA A 183 -3.50 -5.79 4.19
CA ALA A 183 -3.10 -7.18 4.41
C ALA A 183 -3.70 -8.12 3.36
N PHE A 184 -4.96 -7.90 2.98
CA PHE A 184 -5.62 -8.65 1.93
C PHE A 184 -4.97 -8.42 0.56
N VAL A 185 -4.66 -7.17 0.20
CA VAL A 185 -3.92 -6.86 -1.03
C VAL A 185 -2.57 -7.57 -1.02
N ALA A 186 -1.78 -7.45 0.05
CA ALA A 186 -0.49 -8.15 0.17
C ALA A 186 -0.63 -9.67 0.00
N PHE A 187 -1.63 -10.27 0.65
CA PHE A 187 -1.94 -11.69 0.50
C PHE A 187 -2.24 -12.06 -0.95
N LEU A 188 -3.00 -11.26 -1.68
CA LEU A 188 -3.29 -11.51 -3.10
C LEU A 188 -2.02 -11.44 -3.97
N TYR A 189 -1.12 -10.47 -3.73
CA TYR A 189 0.16 -10.39 -4.44
C TYR A 189 1.01 -11.65 -4.23
N ILE A 190 1.14 -12.09 -2.97
CA ILE A 190 1.92 -13.29 -2.61
C ILE A 190 1.26 -14.55 -3.16
N ARG A 191 -0.07 -14.68 -3.03
CA ARG A 191 -0.81 -15.84 -3.55
C ARG A 191 -0.70 -15.98 -5.06
N LYS A 192 -0.76 -14.86 -5.79
CA LYS A 192 -0.57 -14.86 -7.24
C LYS A 192 0.85 -15.27 -7.62
N ALA A 193 1.83 -14.89 -6.80
CA ALA A 193 3.22 -15.32 -6.98
C ALA A 193 3.44 -16.84 -6.82
N MET A 194 2.63 -17.51 -5.99
CA MET A 194 2.73 -18.96 -5.78
C MET A 194 1.97 -19.82 -6.80
N ARG A 195 1.21 -19.19 -7.71
CA ARG A 195 0.33 -19.88 -8.69
C ARG A 195 0.78 -19.68 -10.14
N GLU A 196 1.67 -18.74 -10.37
CA GLU A 196 2.38 -18.53 -11.64
C GLU A 196 3.67 -19.34 -11.62
#